data_AF-A0A956VXU8-F1
#
_entry.id   AF-A0A956VXU8-F1
#
_cell.length_a   1.000
_cell.length_b   1.000
_cell.length_c   1.000
_cell.angle_alpha   90.00
_cell.angle_beta   90.00
_cell.angle_gamma   90.00
#
_symmetry.space_group_name_H-M   'P 1'
#
loop_
_entity.id
_entity.type
_entity.pdbx_description
1 polymer ?
#
loop_
_entity_poly.entity_id
_entity_poly.type
_entity_poly.pdbx_seq_one_letter_code
_entity_poly.pdbx_strand_id
1 'polypeptide(L)'
;MFPRASLKFALLAALAGSVVAFIRHRGERRVRSLAVLQGLEWFLSAGGASLLTGAIRRTLEDADLEVTERLTRVEQTVVDHAPEL
;
A
#
# COMPACT_ATOMS: atom_id res chain seq x y z
N MET A 1 4.58 -11.92 -12.45
CA MET A 1 3.21 -12.09 -11.91
C MET A 1 3.31 -12.47 -10.43
N PHE A 2 3.46 -11.48 -9.53
CA PHE A 2 3.56 -11.77 -8.09
C PHE A 2 2.14 -12.00 -7.53
N PRO A 3 1.85 -13.19 -6.98
CA PRO A 3 0.49 -13.66 -6.79
C PRO A 3 -0.10 -13.00 -5.55
N ARG A 4 -1.40 -12.66 -5.63
CA ARG A 4 -2.23 -12.16 -4.51
C ARG A 4 -2.14 -13.00 -3.22
N ALA A 5 -1.64 -14.24 -3.32
CA ALA A 5 -1.32 -15.10 -2.20
C ALA A 5 -0.27 -14.49 -1.24
N SER A 6 0.74 -13.77 -1.75
CA SER A 6 1.83 -13.21 -0.93
C SER A 6 1.34 -12.17 0.09
N LEU A 7 0.33 -11.37 -0.26
CA LEU A 7 -0.25 -10.38 0.66
C LEU A 7 -1.01 -11.04 1.82
N LYS A 8 -1.79 -12.09 1.52
CA LYS A 8 -2.49 -12.84 2.56
C LYS A 8 -1.51 -13.45 3.55
N PHE A 9 -0.40 -14.02 3.07
CA PHE A 9 0.64 -14.57 3.94
C PHE A 9 1.36 -13.49 4.76
N ALA A 10 1.68 -12.34 4.18
CA ALA A 10 2.28 -11.24 4.92
C ALA A 10 1.35 -10.72 6.03
N LEU A 11 0.05 -10.56 5.75
CA LEU A 11 -0.94 -10.15 6.74
C LEU A 11 -1.17 -11.20 7.83
N LEU A 12 -1.18 -12.49 7.47
CA LEU A 12 -1.25 -13.58 8.43
C LEU A 12 0.00 -13.62 9.32
N ALA A 13 1.18 -13.36 8.76
CA ALA A 13 2.41 -13.24 9.54
C ALA A 13 2.33 -12.05 10.51
N ALA A 14 1.77 -10.92 10.09
CA ALA A 14 1.53 -9.78 10.96
C ALA A 14 0.62 -10.13 12.15
N LEU A 15 -0.51 -10.78 11.85
CA LEU A 15 -1.48 -11.23 12.86
C LEU A 15 -0.87 -12.24 13.83
N ALA A 16 -0.15 -13.24 13.31
CA ALA A 16 0.52 -14.24 14.12
C ALA A 16 1.58 -13.60 15.03
N GLY A 17 2.41 -12.70 14.49
CA GLY A 17 3.42 -11.97 15.26
C GLY A 17 2.80 -11.12 16.37
N SER A 18 1.71 -10.41 16.07
CA SER A 18 0.99 -9.61 17.07
C SER A 18 0.35 -10.46 18.17
N VAL A 19 -0.26 -11.59 17.83
CA VAL A 19 -0.87 -12.49 18.83
C VAL A 19 0.20 -13.11 19.72
N VAL A 20 1.30 -13.58 19.14
CA VAL A 20 2.43 -14.16 19.89
C VAL A 20 3.02 -13.14 20.86
N ALA A 21 3.31 -11.92 20.41
CA ALA A 21 3.82 -10.86 21.27
C ALA A 21 2.80 -10.42 22.32
N PHE A 22 1.52 -10.36 21.98
CA PHE A 22 0.47 -10.04 22.96
C PHE A 22 0.46 -11.07 24.09
N ILE A 23 0.50 -12.38 23.78
CA ILE A 23 0.55 -13.45 24.78
C ILE A 23 1.83 -13.36 25.62
N ARG A 24 2.98 -13.16 24.97
CA ARG A 24 4.30 -13.08 25.61
C ARG A 24 4.41 -11.88 26.58
N HIS A 25 3.83 -10.74 26.22
CA HIS A 25 4.00 -9.48 26.95
C HIS A 25 2.73 -9.05 27.73
N ARG A 26 1.77 -9.94 28.01
CA ARG A 26 0.49 -9.58 28.67
C ARG A 26 0.64 -8.82 30.00
N GLY A 27 1.74 -9.02 30.72
CA GLY A 27 2.01 -8.33 31.99
C GLY A 27 2.68 -6.96 31.85
N GLU A 28 3.07 -6.56 30.64
CA GLU A 28 3.80 -5.32 30.43
C GLU A 28 2.88 -4.15 30.09
N ARG A 29 3.18 -2.98 30.66
CA ARG A 29 2.45 -1.73 30.39
C ARG A 29 2.43 -1.37 28.89
N ARG A 30 3.40 -1.85 28.12
CA ARG A 30 3.60 -1.57 26.69
C ARG A 30 3.14 -2.72 25.77
N VAL A 31 2.37 -3.69 26.27
CA VAL A 31 1.94 -4.89 25.51
C VAL A 31 1.38 -4.58 24.13
N ARG A 32 0.57 -3.52 23.99
CA ARG A 32 -0.04 -3.14 22.70
C ARG A 32 1.03 -2.69 21.71
N SER A 33 1.96 -1.84 22.14
CA SER A 33 3.05 -1.34 21.29
C SER A 33 3.97 -2.47 20.85
N LEU A 34 4.30 -3.40 21.77
CA LEU A 34 5.14 -4.57 21.46
C LEU A 34 4.44 -5.54 20.50
N ALA A 35 3.13 -5.76 20.67
CA ALA A 35 2.35 -6.59 19.75
C ALA A 35 2.28 -6.00 18.34
N VAL A 36 2.10 -4.68 18.22
CA VAL A 36 2.11 -3.99 16.92
C VAL A 36 3.51 -4.07 16.28
N LEU A 37 4.56 -3.81 17.06
CA LEU A 37 5.94 -3.89 16.57
C LEU A 37 6.28 -5.29 16.06
N GLN A 38 5.97 -6.33 16.84
CA GLN A 38 6.24 -7.72 16.44
C GLN A 38 5.47 -8.13 15.18
N GLY A 39 4.21 -7.68 15.05
CA GLY A 39 3.43 -7.90 13.85
C GLY A 39 4.03 -7.21 12.63
N LEU A 40 4.52 -5.97 12.79
CA LEU A 40 5.21 -5.25 11.72
C LEU A 40 6.52 -5.96 11.32
N GLU A 41 7.32 -6.43 12.26
CA GLU A 41 8.53 -7.19 11.97
C GLU A 41 8.22 -8.44 11.13
N TRP A 42 7.22 -9.23 11.54
CA TRP A 42 6.84 -10.45 10.83
C TRP A 42 6.23 -10.15 9.46
N PHE A 43 5.44 -9.09 9.35
CA PHE A 43 4.93 -8.61 8.06
C PHE A 43 6.06 -8.27 7.09
N LEU A 44 7.07 -7.54 7.56
CA LEU A 44 8.22 -7.15 6.75
C LEU A 44 9.07 -8.36 6.35
N SER A 45 9.35 -9.26 7.30
CA SER A 45 10.08 -10.52 7.04
C SER A 45 9.38 -11.43 6.04
N ALA A 46 8.04 -11.42 6.01
CA ALA A 46 7.24 -12.16 5.03
C ALA A 46 7.19 -11.48 3.63
N GLY A 47 7.92 -10.38 3.43
CA GLY A 47 7.96 -9.66 2.16
C GLY A 47 6.91 -8.55 2.01
N GLY A 48 6.25 -8.15 3.11
CA GLY A 48 5.24 -7.09 3.10
C GLY A 48 5.74 -5.73 2.60
N ALA A 49 7.02 -5.43 2.79
CA ALA A 49 7.66 -4.21 2.27
C ALA A 49 7.57 -4.12 0.74
N SER A 50 7.89 -5.20 0.04
CA SER A 50 7.85 -5.26 -1.43
C SER A 50 6.43 -5.13 -1.97
N LEU A 51 5.42 -5.55 -1.19
CA LEU A 51 4.02 -5.39 -1.54
C LEU A 51 3.54 -3.95 -1.37
N LEU A 52 3.96 -3.28 -0.29
CA LEU A 52 3.66 -1.86 -0.06
C LEU A 52 4.28 -0.98 -1.14
N THR A 53 5.55 -1.19 -1.47
CA THR A 53 6.21 -0.42 -2.54
C THR A 53 5.58 -0.68 -3.90
N GLY A 54 5.20 -1.93 -4.20
CA GLY A 54 4.46 -2.26 -5.41
C GLY A 54 3.07 -1.61 -5.49
N ALA A 55 2.35 -1.51 -4.36
CA ALA A 55 1.06 -0.84 -4.30
C ALA A 55 1.20 0.69 -4.48
N ILE A 56 2.15 1.31 -3.76
CA ILE A 56 2.43 2.76 -3.88
C ILE A 56 2.82 3.11 -5.31
N ARG A 57 3.68 2.31 -5.93
CA ARG A 57 4.09 2.52 -7.32
C ARG A 57 2.90 2.50 -8.28
N ARG A 58 2.00 1.52 -8.13
CA ARG A 58 0.78 1.46 -8.95
C ARG A 58 -0.12 2.66 -8.74
N THR A 59 -0.34 3.09 -7.49
CA THR A 59 -1.18 4.28 -7.23
C THR A 59 -0.57 5.56 -7.79
N LEU A 60 0.76 5.68 -7.81
CA LEU A 60 1.44 6.81 -8.45
C LEU A 60 1.35 6.75 -9.97
N GLU A 61 1.52 5.57 -10.57
CA GLU A 61 1.34 5.34 -12.01
C GLU A 61 -0.11 5.63 -12.45
N ASP A 62 -1.11 5.19 -11.68
CA ASP A 62 -2.53 5.44 -11.93
C ASP A 62 -2.88 6.94 -11.79
N ALA A 63 -2.30 7.62 -10.80
CA ALA A 63 -2.51 9.06 -10.61
C ALA A 63 -1.91 9.89 -11.74
N ASP A 64 -0.74 9.50 -12.26
CA ASP A 64 -0.09 10.18 -13.38
C ASP A 64 -0.88 10.02 -14.69
N LEU A 65 -1.47 8.84 -14.90
CA LEU A 65 -2.41 8.59 -16.00
C LEU A 65 -3.67 9.44 -15.88
N GLU A 66 -4.25 9.56 -14.68
CA GLU A 66 -5.44 10.41 -14.46
C GLU A 66 -5.14 11.90 -14.70
N VAL A 67 -3.96 12.37 -14.28
CA VAL A 67 -3.50 13.75 -14.53
C VAL A 67 -3.29 14.00 -16.03
N THR A 68 -2.68 13.03 -16.74
CA THR A 68 -2.47 13.11 -18.18
C THR A 68 -3.81 13.14 -18.93
N GLU A 69 -4.75 12.26 -18.59
CA GLU A 69 -6.09 12.23 -19.20
C GLU A 69 -6.87 13.55 -19.00
N ARG A 70 -6.73 14.17 -17.83
CA ARG A 70 -7.31 15.50 -17.56
C ARG A 70 -6.65 16.60 -18.40
N LEU A 71 -5.33 16.57 -18.58
CA LEU A 71 -4.61 17.55 -19.40
C LEU A 71 -4.99 17.44 -20.88
N THR A 72 -5.06 16.23 -21.44
CA THR A 72 -5.47 16.02 -22.84
C THR A 72 -6.91 16.46 -23.08
N ARG A 73 -7.81 16.25 -22.10
CA ARG A 73 -9.20 16.73 -22.19
C ARG A 73 -9.31 18.25 -22.17
N VAL A 74 -8.46 18.94 -21.39
CA VAL A 74 -8.42 20.41 -21.38
C VAL A 74 -7.91 20.95 -22.72
N GLU A 75 -6.88 20.34 -23.30
CA GLU A 75 -6.30 20.77 -24.57
C GLU A 75 -7.28 20.60 -25.74
N GLN A 76 -8.04 19.50 -25.79
CA GLN A 76 -9.09 19.30 -26.79
C GLN A 76 -10.22 20.34 -26.69
N THR A 77 -10.52 20.85 -25.49
CA THR A 77 -11.56 21.87 -25.32
C THR A 77 -11.11 23.25 -25.84
N VAL A 78 -9.80 23.51 -25.94
CA VAL A 78 -9.26 24.76 -26.48
C VAL A 78 -9.21 24.75 -28.01
N VAL A 79 -9.03 23.58 -28.63
CA VAL A 79 -8.99 23.45 -30.10
C VAL A 79 -10.38 23.62 -30.73
N ASP A 80 -11.45 23.17 -30.07
CA ASP A 80 -12.83 23.34 -30.57
C ASP A 80 -13.35 24.80 -30.47
N HIS A 81 -12.55 25.74 -29.97
CA HIS A 81 -12.88 27.17 -29.92
C HIS A 81 -11.94 28.05 -30.75
N ALA A 82 -11.13 27.46 -31.63
CA ALA A 82 -10.47 28.23 -32.68
C ALA A 82 -11.52 28.56 -33.77
N PRO A 83 -12.03 29.81 -33.86
CA PRO A 83 -12.82 30.20 -35.02
C PRO A 83 -11.93 30.06 -36.25
N GLU A 84 -12.43 29.37 -37.27
CA GLU A 84 -11.87 29.40 -38.62
C GLU A 84 -11.73 30.87 -39.04
N LEU A 85 -10.49 31.37 -39.03
CA LEU A 85 -10.07 32.62 -39.64
C LEU A 85 -9.46 32.33 -41.00
#